data_AF-A0A9P3E6G1-F1
#
_entry.id   AF-A0A9P3E6G1-F1
#
_cell.length_a   1.000
_cell.length_b   1.000
_cell.length_c   1.000
_cell.angle_alpha   90.00
_cell.angle_beta   90.00
_cell.angle_gamma   90.00
#
_symmetry.space_group_name_H-M   'P 1'
#
loop_
_entity.id
_entity.type
_entity.pdbx_description
1 polymer ?
#
loop_
_entity_poly.entity_id
_entity_poly.type
_entity_poly.pdbx_seq_one_letter_code
_entity_poly.pdbx_strand_id
1 'polypeptide(L)'
;MASSSSSPSSSSPIVARPLTVEVAHPKLGIISPLLTNSRTKVGNQGTSTKTPDIVPCTNTYHLSPSGRAGRPVMSSSRNKPRETIPVDNGDDRVELRELQVSVLERHPYSSQSFMPMGGDEEVSYVVLVADSDQTGTRPDLSTVRAFTVLGNQGVCYDAGLWHAPMAVVGKTMDFAIFQFMNGVDEEDCEMVDLSEPVRILLSAEK
;
A
#
# COMPACT_ATOMS: atom_id res chain seq x y z
N MET A 1 -19.83 36.00 -26.52
CA MET A 1 -18.81 35.83 -25.48
C MET A 1 -19.28 34.70 -24.58
N ALA A 2 -18.73 33.49 -24.76
CA ALA A 2 -18.90 32.39 -23.83
C ALA A 2 -17.50 32.06 -23.34
N SER A 3 -17.13 32.62 -22.19
CA SER A 3 -15.88 32.32 -21.51
C SER A 3 -15.99 30.89 -20.96
N SER A 4 -15.14 30.01 -21.49
CA SER A 4 -14.85 28.69 -20.96
C SER A 4 -14.53 28.78 -19.46
N SER A 5 -15.34 28.11 -18.64
CA SER A 5 -15.01 27.84 -17.25
C SER A 5 -13.89 26.79 -17.24
N SER A 6 -12.64 27.25 -17.11
CA SER A 6 -11.55 26.39 -16.67
C SER A 6 -11.85 25.95 -15.24
N SER A 7 -12.17 24.69 -15.03
CA SER A 7 -12.18 24.08 -13.69
C SER A 7 -10.74 23.88 -13.23
N PRO A 8 -10.23 24.54 -12.18
CA PRO A 8 -8.91 24.24 -11.65
C PRO A 8 -9.06 23.62 -10.25
N SER A 9 -8.76 22.31 -10.14
CA SER A 9 -7.74 21.82 -9.20
C SER A 9 -7.67 20.29 -9.21
N SER A 10 -7.00 19.69 -10.21
CA SER A 10 -6.38 18.38 -9.94
C SER A 10 -5.21 18.66 -9.01
N SER A 11 -5.16 18.06 -7.82
CA SER A 11 -3.98 18.14 -6.96
C SER A 11 -2.72 17.80 -7.75
N SER A 12 -1.62 18.50 -7.49
CA SER A 12 -0.33 18.20 -8.13
C SER A 12 -0.01 16.71 -7.98
N PRO A 13 0.52 16.06 -9.04
CA PRO A 13 0.82 14.65 -8.97
C PRO A 13 1.91 14.37 -7.92
N ILE A 14 1.82 13.21 -7.29
CA ILE A 14 2.73 12.77 -6.22
C ILE A 14 3.77 11.84 -6.81
N VAL A 15 5.05 12.11 -6.57
CA VAL A 15 6.14 11.23 -7.03
C VAL A 15 6.26 10.04 -6.09
N ALA A 16 6.13 8.83 -6.63
CA ALA A 16 6.39 7.61 -5.87
C ALA A 16 7.89 7.47 -5.58
N ARG A 17 8.23 7.12 -4.33
CA ARG A 17 9.61 6.90 -3.90
C ARG A 17 9.85 5.42 -3.62
N PRO A 18 11.08 4.89 -3.77
CA PRO A 18 11.37 3.52 -3.33
C PRO A 18 11.00 3.31 -1.86
N LEU A 19 10.29 2.22 -1.57
CA LEU A 19 9.91 1.89 -0.20
C LEU A 19 11.14 1.39 0.59
N THR A 20 11.55 2.19 1.58
CA THR A 20 12.60 1.85 2.54
C THR A 20 12.13 2.13 3.96
N VAL A 21 12.83 1.58 4.96
CA VAL A 21 12.48 1.74 6.38
C VAL A 21 12.51 3.22 6.80
N GLU A 22 13.40 4.01 6.21
CA GLU A 22 13.63 5.42 6.55
C GLU A 22 12.51 6.33 6.05
N VAL A 23 11.86 5.98 4.94
CA VAL A 23 10.83 6.81 4.29
C VAL A 23 9.41 6.27 4.49
N ALA A 24 9.28 5.01 4.92
CA ALA A 24 8.00 4.36 5.13
C ALA A 24 7.10 5.17 6.09
N HIS A 25 5.80 5.10 5.83
CA HIS A 25 4.83 5.62 6.78
C HIS A 25 4.92 4.83 8.10
N PRO A 26 4.78 5.43 9.29
CA PRO A 26 4.90 4.71 10.56
C PRO A 26 3.93 3.53 10.73
N LYS A 27 2.79 3.58 10.02
CA LYS A 27 1.78 2.50 9.99
C LYS A 27 1.89 1.58 8.77
N LEU A 28 2.94 1.72 7.96
CA LEU A 28 3.25 0.86 6.81
C LEU A 28 4.51 0.06 7.13
N GLY A 29 4.32 -1.21 7.46
CA GLY A 29 5.41 -2.17 7.69
C GLY A 29 5.95 -2.75 6.38
N ILE A 30 7.25 -3.06 6.37
CA ILE A 30 7.91 -3.76 5.27
C ILE A 30 8.19 -5.20 5.72
N ILE A 31 7.81 -6.17 4.90
CA ILE A 31 8.08 -7.60 5.13
C ILE A 31 9.26 -7.99 4.23
N SER A 32 10.44 -8.13 4.82
CA SER A 32 11.63 -8.58 4.09
C SER A 32 12.60 -9.30 5.02
N PRO A 33 13.26 -10.38 4.55
CA PRO A 33 14.29 -11.07 5.32
C PRO A 33 15.56 -10.23 5.52
N LEU A 34 15.71 -9.12 4.79
CA LEU A 34 16.84 -8.20 4.93
C LEU A 34 16.69 -7.27 6.15
N LEU A 35 15.50 -7.19 6.74
CA LEU A 35 15.27 -6.39 7.94
C LEU A 35 15.83 -7.10 9.18
N THR A 36 16.53 -6.31 10.01
CA THR A 36 17.08 -6.77 11.28
C THR A 36 16.71 -5.80 12.40
N ASN A 37 16.67 -6.32 13.63
CA ASN A 37 16.45 -5.54 14.83
C ASN A 37 17.24 -6.15 16.02
N SER A 38 17.11 -5.57 17.21
CA SER A 38 17.81 -6.03 18.41
C SER A 38 17.49 -7.46 18.84
N ARG A 39 16.44 -8.08 18.29
CA ARG A 39 16.02 -9.47 18.54
C ARG A 39 16.34 -10.41 17.39
N THR A 40 17.02 -9.95 16.35
CA THR A 40 17.51 -10.80 15.27
C THR A 40 18.46 -11.86 15.83
N LYS A 41 18.19 -13.13 15.49
CA LYS A 41 19.00 -14.27 15.92
C LYS A 41 19.38 -15.14 14.74
N VAL A 42 20.60 -15.65 14.77
CA VAL A 42 21.01 -16.73 13.88
C VAL A 42 20.43 -18.05 14.43
N GLY A 43 19.71 -18.78 13.58
CA GLY A 43 19.10 -20.07 13.87
C GLY A 43 19.62 -21.16 12.93
N ASN A 44 19.01 -22.35 13.03
CA ASN A 44 19.30 -23.50 12.15
C ASN A 44 20.80 -23.82 12.05
N GLN A 45 21.48 -23.92 13.19
CA GLN A 45 22.92 -24.25 13.26
C GLN A 45 23.80 -23.30 12.43
N GLY A 46 23.42 -22.02 12.31
CA GLY A 46 24.17 -21.01 11.55
C GLY A 46 23.65 -20.73 10.15
N THR A 47 22.60 -21.42 9.69
CA THR A 47 22.13 -21.35 8.30
C THR A 47 20.94 -20.43 8.06
N SER A 48 20.41 -19.80 9.10
CA SER A 48 19.27 -18.87 8.98
C SER A 48 19.41 -17.69 9.90
N THR A 49 18.80 -16.58 9.51
CA THR A 49 18.59 -15.40 10.36
C THR A 49 17.08 -15.22 10.54
N LYS A 50 16.64 -15.08 11.79
CA LYS A 50 15.25 -14.83 12.14
C LYS A 50 15.13 -13.48 12.85
N THR A 51 14.35 -12.58 12.27
CA THR A 51 13.99 -11.29 12.88
C THR A 51 12.51 -11.32 13.26
N PRO A 52 12.15 -11.39 14.55
CA PRO A 52 10.76 -11.31 14.98
C PRO A 52 10.25 -9.86 14.92
N ASP A 53 8.92 -9.73 14.84
CA ASP A 53 8.16 -8.47 14.95
C ASP A 53 8.66 -7.35 14.01
N ILE A 54 8.81 -7.69 12.72
CA ILE A 54 9.18 -6.74 11.67
C ILE A 54 8.01 -5.87 11.19
N VAL A 55 6.77 -6.31 11.44
CA VAL A 55 5.53 -5.60 11.07
C VAL A 55 4.46 -5.80 12.14
N PRO A 56 3.46 -4.91 12.24
CA PRO A 56 2.33 -5.10 13.13
C PRO A 56 1.49 -6.34 12.73
N CYS A 57 0.82 -6.91 13.73
CA CYS A 57 -0.16 -7.99 13.58
C CYS A 57 -1.36 -7.65 14.48
N THR A 58 -2.09 -6.61 14.07
CA THR A 58 -3.10 -5.93 14.89
C THR A 58 -4.47 -6.57 14.70
N ASN A 59 -5.14 -6.89 15.82
CA ASN A 59 -6.52 -7.36 15.88
C ASN A 59 -7.26 -6.62 17.00
N THR A 60 -8.10 -5.66 16.63
CA THR A 60 -8.87 -4.84 17.57
C THR A 60 -10.38 -4.98 17.38
N TYR A 61 -10.85 -6.08 16.79
CA TYR A 61 -12.28 -6.32 16.55
C TYR A 61 -13.13 -6.36 17.84
N HIS A 62 -12.53 -6.50 19.02
CA HIS A 62 -13.22 -6.31 20.30
C HIS A 62 -13.73 -4.87 20.50
N LEU A 63 -13.26 -3.92 19.70
CA LEU A 63 -13.71 -2.52 19.65
C LEU A 63 -14.73 -2.27 18.52
N SER A 64 -15.07 -3.29 17.73
CA SER A 64 -16.04 -3.15 16.63
C SER A 64 -17.48 -2.97 17.15
N PRO A 65 -18.34 -2.23 16.43
CA PRO A 65 -19.75 -2.04 16.80
C PRO A 65 -20.52 -3.35 17.01
N SER A 66 -20.25 -4.37 16.20
CA SER A 66 -20.90 -5.67 16.30
C SER A 66 -20.46 -6.47 17.53
N GLY A 67 -19.31 -6.14 18.12
CA GLY A 67 -18.68 -6.91 19.18
C GLY A 67 -18.20 -8.31 18.74
N ARG A 68 -18.24 -8.62 17.44
CA ARG A 68 -17.80 -9.93 16.92
C ARG A 68 -16.28 -9.99 16.92
N ALA A 69 -15.73 -11.05 17.50
CA ALA A 69 -14.29 -11.29 17.50
C ALA A 69 -13.76 -11.54 16.09
N GLY A 70 -12.65 -10.90 15.75
CA GLY A 70 -11.92 -11.16 14.50
C GLY A 70 -11.14 -12.45 14.58
N ARG A 71 -11.24 -13.29 13.54
CA ARG A 71 -10.44 -14.50 13.35
C ARG A 71 -9.33 -14.26 12.31
N PRO A 72 -8.19 -14.94 12.40
CA PRO A 72 -7.18 -14.87 11.36
C PRO A 72 -7.70 -15.46 10.05
N VAL A 73 -7.35 -14.82 8.93
CA VAL A 73 -7.71 -15.22 7.58
C VAL A 73 -6.45 -15.15 6.72
N MET A 74 -6.18 -16.25 6.02
CA MET A 74 -5.23 -16.30 4.92
C MET A 74 -6.01 -16.38 3.62
N SER A 75 -5.67 -15.53 2.66
CA SER A 75 -6.22 -15.55 1.32
C SER A 75 -5.10 -15.38 0.30
N SER A 76 -5.41 -15.51 -0.98
CA SER A 76 -4.48 -15.21 -2.06
C SER A 76 -5.17 -14.42 -3.15
N SER A 77 -4.38 -13.64 -3.88
CA SER A 77 -4.85 -12.87 -5.03
C SER A 77 -3.86 -12.99 -6.19
N ARG A 78 -4.40 -12.90 -7.41
CA ARG A 78 -3.63 -12.78 -8.66
C ARG A 78 -3.99 -11.45 -9.30
N ASN A 79 -3.02 -10.55 -9.39
CA ASN A 79 -3.22 -9.15 -9.75
C ASN A 79 -2.51 -8.84 -11.07
N LYS A 80 -3.29 -8.37 -12.06
CA LYS A 80 -2.75 -7.90 -13.33
C LYS A 80 -2.15 -6.49 -13.16
N PRO A 81 -1.15 -6.12 -13.97
CA PRO A 81 -0.62 -4.77 -13.98
C PRO A 81 -1.72 -3.73 -14.21
N ARG A 82 -1.67 -2.64 -13.45
CA ARG A 82 -2.48 -1.45 -13.67
C ARG A 82 -1.98 -0.72 -14.92
N GLU A 83 -2.91 -0.16 -15.67
CA GLU A 83 -2.57 0.74 -16.78
C GLU A 83 -1.92 2.02 -16.24
N THR A 84 -0.92 2.50 -16.97
CA THR A 84 -0.20 3.72 -16.65
C THR A 84 -0.04 4.56 -17.91
N ILE A 85 -0.14 5.87 -17.75
CA ILE A 85 -0.16 6.84 -18.85
C ILE A 85 1.26 7.41 -19.03
N PRO A 86 1.87 7.36 -20.23
CA PRO A 86 3.15 8.03 -20.46
C PRO A 86 3.04 9.54 -20.21
N VAL A 87 4.04 10.12 -19.55
CA VAL A 87 4.12 11.55 -19.29
C VAL A 87 5.35 12.10 -20.01
N ASP A 88 5.14 13.08 -20.88
CA ASP A 88 6.24 13.81 -21.51
C ASP A 88 6.91 14.71 -20.46
N ASN A 89 8.17 14.43 -20.17
CA ASN A 89 9.00 15.18 -19.24
C ASN A 89 10.12 15.97 -19.94
N GLY A 90 10.21 15.90 -21.27
CA GLY A 90 11.31 16.50 -22.05
C GLY A 90 12.70 15.90 -21.79
N ASP A 91 12.79 14.76 -21.09
CA ASP A 91 14.04 14.04 -20.82
C ASP A 91 13.96 12.60 -21.35
N ASP A 92 14.59 12.37 -22.50
CA ASP A 92 14.59 11.06 -23.17
C ASP A 92 15.25 9.94 -22.35
N ARG A 93 15.99 10.25 -21.28
CA ARG A 93 16.70 9.27 -20.43
C ARG A 93 15.82 8.67 -19.35
N VAL A 94 14.75 9.35 -18.97
CA VAL A 94 13.87 8.94 -17.87
C VAL A 94 12.47 8.70 -18.41
N GLU A 95 12.01 7.46 -18.33
CA GLU A 95 10.59 7.18 -18.58
C GLU A 95 9.77 7.63 -17.38
N LEU A 96 8.84 8.54 -17.61
CA LEU A 96 7.88 8.97 -16.62
C LEU A 96 6.49 8.44 -16.99
N ARG A 97 5.83 7.78 -16.06
CA ARG A 97 4.47 7.27 -16.22
C ARG A 97 3.59 7.70 -15.07
N GLU A 98 2.30 7.88 -15.33
CA GLU A 98 1.30 8.23 -14.33
C GLU A 98 0.36 7.05 -14.06
N LEU A 99 0.19 6.72 -12.78
CA LEU A 99 -0.84 5.82 -12.27
C LEU A 99 -1.92 6.64 -11.58
N GLN A 100 -3.19 6.35 -11.86
CA GLN A 100 -4.33 7.00 -11.22
C GLN A 100 -5.02 6.08 -10.22
N VAL A 101 -5.26 6.61 -9.02
CA VAL A 101 -5.97 5.94 -7.92
C VAL A 101 -7.22 6.74 -7.57
N SER A 102 -8.39 6.14 -7.76
CA SER A 102 -9.69 6.79 -7.51
C SER A 102 -10.43 6.24 -6.29
N VAL A 103 -9.88 5.24 -5.61
CA VAL A 103 -10.48 4.58 -4.46
C VAL A 103 -9.41 4.37 -3.41
N LEU A 104 -9.73 4.67 -2.16
CA LEU A 104 -8.95 4.25 -0.99
C LEU A 104 -9.81 3.36 -0.10
N GLU A 105 -9.15 2.38 0.50
CA GLU A 105 -9.74 1.46 1.47
C GLU A 105 -8.96 1.46 2.78
N ARG A 106 -9.61 1.01 3.86
CA ARG A 106 -8.93 0.73 5.12
C ARG A 106 -9.60 -0.44 5.85
N HIS A 107 -8.83 -1.04 6.76
CA HIS A 107 -9.28 -2.06 7.68
C HIS A 107 -9.23 -1.51 9.11
N PRO A 108 -10.34 -0.99 9.67
CA PRO A 108 -10.30 -0.23 10.93
C PRO A 108 -9.78 -1.04 12.13
N TYR A 109 -10.00 -2.37 12.10
CA TYR A 109 -9.73 -3.26 13.23
C TYR A 109 -8.65 -4.31 12.97
N SER A 110 -8.02 -4.29 11.79
CA SER A 110 -7.04 -5.30 11.40
C SER A 110 -5.86 -4.67 10.68
N SER A 111 -4.66 -5.15 10.99
CA SER A 111 -3.57 -5.04 10.01
C SER A 111 -3.84 -5.94 8.81
N GLN A 112 -3.37 -5.57 7.62
CA GLN A 112 -3.44 -6.39 6.42
C GLN A 112 -2.06 -6.48 5.76
N SER A 113 -1.57 -7.70 5.59
CA SER A 113 -0.27 -8.01 5.01
C SER A 113 -0.41 -8.60 3.61
N PHE A 114 0.37 -8.09 2.66
CA PHE A 114 0.55 -8.66 1.32
C PHE A 114 1.98 -9.17 1.17
N MET A 115 2.11 -10.46 0.89
CA MET A 115 3.40 -11.13 0.71
C MET A 115 3.48 -11.67 -0.73
N PRO A 116 4.40 -11.15 -1.55
CA PRO A 116 4.65 -11.68 -2.88
C PRO A 116 4.95 -13.19 -2.89
N MET A 117 4.32 -13.91 -3.81
CA MET A 117 4.55 -15.34 -4.03
C MET A 117 5.48 -15.56 -5.24
N GLY A 118 6.76 -15.21 -5.08
CA GLY A 118 7.79 -15.44 -6.11
C GLY A 118 8.22 -14.20 -6.91
N GLY A 119 8.19 -13.00 -6.30
CA GLY A 119 8.72 -11.80 -6.93
C GLY A 119 10.25 -11.66 -6.80
N ASP A 120 10.80 -10.70 -7.53
CA ASP A 120 12.23 -10.42 -7.68
C ASP A 120 12.60 -9.01 -7.19
N GLU A 121 13.85 -8.60 -7.42
CA GLU A 121 14.39 -7.29 -7.00
C GLU A 121 14.02 -6.13 -7.95
N GLU A 122 12.98 -6.30 -8.76
CA GLU A 122 12.45 -5.24 -9.64
C GLU A 122 11.22 -4.57 -9.01
N VAL A 123 11.02 -3.28 -9.31
CA VAL A 123 9.78 -2.58 -8.97
C VAL A 123 8.61 -3.30 -9.63
N SER A 124 7.71 -3.84 -8.80
CA SER A 124 6.63 -4.70 -9.27
C SER A 124 5.25 -4.22 -8.85
N TYR A 125 5.16 -3.34 -7.86
CA TYR A 125 3.88 -2.75 -7.45
C TYR A 125 4.07 -1.40 -6.76
N VAL A 126 2.98 -0.66 -6.63
CA VAL A 126 2.93 0.67 -6.02
C VAL A 126 1.99 0.60 -4.84
N VAL A 127 2.41 1.20 -3.72
CA VAL A 127 1.54 1.38 -2.55
C VAL A 127 1.32 2.87 -2.33
N LEU A 128 0.07 3.24 -2.07
CA LEU A 128 -0.31 4.60 -1.68
C LEU A 128 -0.98 4.50 -0.32
N VAL A 129 -0.59 5.37 0.59
CA VAL A 129 -1.16 5.44 1.94
C VAL A 129 -1.55 6.88 2.31
N ALA A 130 -2.54 7.01 3.18
CA ALA A 130 -2.96 8.29 3.77
C ALA A 130 -3.40 8.10 5.22
N ASP A 131 -3.19 9.12 6.04
CA ASP A 131 -3.80 9.18 7.37
C ASP A 131 -5.30 9.45 7.26
N SER A 132 -6.02 9.26 8.37
CA SER A 132 -7.41 9.72 8.44
C SER A 132 -7.47 11.21 8.71
N ASP A 133 -8.52 11.86 8.24
CA ASP A 133 -8.83 13.25 8.54
C ASP A 133 -9.16 13.45 10.04
N GLN A 134 -9.42 14.71 10.42
CA GLN A 134 -9.73 15.06 11.80
C GLN A 134 -11.00 14.39 12.34
N THR A 135 -11.90 13.96 11.46
CA THR A 135 -13.12 13.23 11.84
C THR A 135 -12.86 11.74 12.07
N GLY A 136 -11.76 11.23 11.53
CA GLY A 136 -11.42 9.81 11.55
C GLY A 136 -12.23 8.97 10.56
N THR A 137 -13.05 9.57 9.69
CA THR A 137 -13.99 8.86 8.82
C THR A 137 -13.60 8.84 7.35
N ARG A 138 -12.65 9.70 6.94
CA ARG A 138 -12.19 9.85 5.55
C ARG A 138 -10.67 9.89 5.51
N PRO A 139 -10.03 9.60 4.36
CA PRO A 139 -8.60 9.84 4.18
C PRO A 139 -8.31 11.34 4.10
N ASP A 140 -7.25 11.79 4.78
CA ASP A 140 -6.68 13.12 4.60
C ASP A 140 -5.74 13.10 3.39
N LEU A 141 -6.23 13.58 2.25
CA LEU A 141 -5.49 13.58 0.99
C LEU A 141 -4.22 14.46 1.03
N SER A 142 -4.08 15.36 2.00
CA SER A 142 -2.85 16.15 2.18
C SER A 142 -1.69 15.33 2.76
N THR A 143 -1.99 14.16 3.34
CA THR A 143 -1.00 13.27 3.98
C THR A 143 -0.51 12.15 3.07
N VAL A 144 -0.98 12.11 1.82
CA VAL A 144 -0.74 11.01 0.90
C VAL A 144 0.76 10.80 0.66
N ARG A 145 1.18 9.55 0.74
CA ARG A 145 2.52 9.09 0.34
C ARG A 145 2.36 7.92 -0.63
N ALA A 146 3.17 7.92 -1.68
CA ALA A 146 3.22 6.85 -2.65
C ALA A 146 4.62 6.25 -2.71
N PHE A 147 4.70 4.92 -2.82
CA PHE A 147 5.95 4.20 -2.87
C PHE A 147 5.98 3.15 -3.97
N THR A 148 7.11 3.04 -4.66
CA THR A 148 7.42 1.88 -5.50
C THR A 148 7.99 0.77 -4.62
N VAL A 149 7.54 -0.46 -4.85
CA VAL A 149 7.90 -1.61 -4.02
C VAL A 149 8.45 -2.72 -4.90
N LEU A 150 9.54 -3.34 -4.43
CA LEU A 150 10.18 -4.45 -5.12
C LEU A 150 9.31 -5.71 -5.01
N GLY A 151 9.39 -6.58 -6.02
CA GLY A 151 8.66 -7.86 -6.04
C GLY A 151 9.03 -8.81 -4.90
N ASN A 152 10.21 -8.65 -4.28
CA ASN A 152 10.67 -9.46 -3.15
C ASN A 152 10.41 -8.83 -1.77
N GLN A 153 9.75 -7.66 -1.73
CA GLN A 153 9.30 -7.01 -0.50
C GLN A 153 7.80 -7.24 -0.35
N GLY A 154 7.34 -7.63 0.84
CA GLY A 154 5.93 -7.53 1.22
C GLY A 154 5.64 -6.25 1.98
N VAL A 155 4.36 -5.93 2.14
CA VAL A 155 3.89 -4.76 2.91
C VAL A 155 2.85 -5.18 3.93
N CYS A 156 2.77 -4.45 5.03
CA CYS A 156 1.71 -4.59 6.03
C CYS A 156 1.14 -3.21 6.37
N TYR A 157 -0.14 -3.00 6.06
CA TYR A 157 -0.87 -1.82 6.51
C TYR A 157 -1.38 -2.08 7.93
N ASP A 158 -1.05 -1.21 8.89
CA ASP A 158 -1.61 -1.31 10.25
C ASP A 158 -3.07 -0.86 10.29
N ALA A 159 -3.80 -1.28 11.32
CA ALA A 159 -5.24 -1.05 11.46
C ALA A 159 -5.61 0.43 11.28
N GLY A 160 -6.56 0.70 10.40
CA GLY A 160 -7.10 2.03 10.11
C GLY A 160 -6.24 2.93 9.21
N LEU A 161 -5.12 2.45 8.68
CA LEU A 161 -4.37 3.18 7.65
C LEU A 161 -5.12 3.11 6.31
N TRP A 162 -5.44 4.26 5.71
CA TRP A 162 -6.00 4.29 4.37
C TRP A 162 -4.93 3.94 3.35
N HIS A 163 -5.30 3.12 2.37
CA HIS A 163 -4.41 2.72 1.31
C HIS A 163 -5.18 2.47 0.00
N ALA A 164 -4.46 2.49 -1.12
CA ALA A 164 -5.05 2.08 -2.39
C ALA A 164 -5.21 0.55 -2.44
N PRO A 165 -6.27 0.03 -3.09
CA PRO A 165 -6.31 -1.37 -3.49
C PRO A 165 -5.04 -1.76 -4.26
N MET A 166 -4.63 -3.03 -4.14
CA MET A 166 -3.34 -3.51 -4.66
C MET A 166 -3.07 -3.09 -6.12
N ALA A 167 -1.99 -2.35 -6.35
CA ALA A 167 -1.65 -1.76 -7.64
C ALA A 167 -0.32 -2.31 -8.19
N VAL A 168 -0.41 -3.45 -8.88
CA VAL A 168 0.74 -4.08 -9.55
C VAL A 168 1.14 -3.29 -10.81
N VAL A 169 2.43 -3.25 -11.13
CA VAL A 169 2.98 -2.63 -12.35
C VAL A 169 3.94 -3.59 -13.06
N GLY A 170 4.10 -3.43 -14.38
CA GLY A 170 4.98 -4.30 -15.17
C GLY A 170 4.38 -5.68 -15.46
N LYS A 171 4.50 -6.63 -14.52
CA LYS A 171 4.11 -8.04 -14.70
C LYS A 171 3.06 -8.48 -13.68
N THR A 172 2.26 -9.50 -14.02
CA THR A 172 1.26 -10.07 -13.11
C THR A 172 1.94 -10.58 -11.84
N MET A 173 1.33 -10.33 -10.68
CA MET A 173 1.84 -10.78 -9.39
C MET A 173 0.78 -11.50 -8.57
N ASP A 174 1.23 -12.56 -7.90
CA ASP A 174 0.45 -13.34 -6.96
C ASP A 174 0.87 -12.97 -5.52
N PHE A 175 -0.09 -12.76 -4.64
CA PHE A 175 0.15 -12.44 -3.23
C PHE A 175 -0.55 -13.42 -2.31
N ALA A 176 0.14 -13.83 -1.25
CA ALA A 176 -0.49 -14.35 -0.04
C ALA A 176 -0.88 -13.16 0.83
N ILE A 177 -2.10 -13.17 1.35
CA ILE A 177 -2.66 -12.08 2.15
C ILE A 177 -2.99 -12.62 3.53
N PHE A 178 -2.62 -11.87 4.57
CA PHE A 178 -3.00 -12.16 5.94
C PHE A 178 -3.70 -10.96 6.58
N GLN A 179 -4.85 -11.20 7.18
CA GLN A 179 -5.58 -10.22 8.00
C GLN A 179 -6.47 -10.92 9.01
N PHE A 180 -7.10 -10.15 9.89
CA PHE A 180 -8.21 -10.60 10.71
C PHE A 180 -9.52 -10.12 10.09
N MET A 181 -10.56 -10.95 10.19
CA MET A 181 -11.92 -10.64 9.74
C MET A 181 -12.93 -11.14 10.76
N ASN A 182 -14.01 -10.42 10.98
CA ASN A 182 -15.14 -10.87 11.78
C ASN A 182 -16.39 -11.21 10.95
N GLY A 183 -16.35 -11.01 9.64
CA GLY A 183 -17.43 -11.34 8.71
C GLY A 183 -18.57 -10.34 8.68
N VAL A 184 -18.30 -9.09 9.08
CA VAL A 184 -19.19 -7.94 8.88
C VAL A 184 -18.48 -7.01 7.90
N ASP A 185 -19.02 -6.90 6.69
CA ASP A 185 -18.32 -6.28 5.55
C ASP A 185 -17.83 -4.86 5.86
N GLU A 186 -18.65 -4.02 6.50
CA GLU A 186 -18.30 -2.64 6.83
C GLU A 186 -17.28 -2.52 7.98
N GLU A 187 -17.14 -3.54 8.83
CA GLU A 187 -16.12 -3.58 9.88
C GLU A 187 -14.82 -4.19 9.37
N ASP A 188 -14.94 -5.13 8.43
CA ASP A 188 -13.82 -5.79 7.78
C ASP A 188 -13.14 -4.85 6.78
N CYS A 189 -13.86 -4.01 6.04
CA CYS A 189 -13.30 -3.06 5.06
C CYS A 189 -14.19 -1.83 4.86
N GLU A 190 -13.60 -0.65 4.98
CA GLU A 190 -14.23 0.61 4.59
C GLU A 190 -13.61 1.10 3.28
N MET A 191 -14.44 1.50 2.32
CA MET A 191 -14.00 2.03 1.02
C MET A 191 -14.56 3.42 0.77
N VAL A 192 -13.76 4.28 0.14
CA VAL A 192 -14.14 5.64 -0.26
C VAL A 192 -13.71 5.89 -1.70
N ASP A 193 -14.68 6.20 -2.55
CA ASP A 193 -14.42 6.81 -3.86
C ASP A 193 -13.94 8.26 -3.68
N LEU A 194 -12.83 8.58 -4.35
CA LEU A 194 -12.29 9.92 -4.38
C LEU A 194 -13.03 10.73 -5.45
N SER A 195 -13.33 11.99 -5.15
CA SER A 195 -13.96 12.90 -6.12
C SER A 195 -13.07 13.14 -7.34
N GLU A 196 -11.75 13.08 -7.15
CA GLU A 196 -10.74 13.19 -8.19
C GLU A 196 -9.64 12.15 -7.93
N PRO A 197 -9.07 11.53 -8.96
CA PRO A 197 -8.00 10.55 -8.79
C PRO A 197 -6.73 11.19 -8.22
N VAL A 198 -6.09 10.51 -7.28
CA VAL A 198 -4.70 10.80 -6.94
C VAL A 198 -3.81 10.31 -8.08
N ARG A 199 -3.02 11.24 -8.62
CA ARG A 199 -2.08 10.99 -9.72
C ARG A 199 -0.70 10.68 -9.12
N ILE A 200 -0.19 9.50 -9.40
CA ILE A 200 1.11 9.02 -8.92
C ILE A 200 2.09 8.97 -10.09
N LEU A 201 3.23 9.64 -9.99
CA LEU A 201 4.30 9.57 -10.98
C LEU A 201 5.28 8.45 -10.62
N LEU A 202 5.56 7.62 -11.60
CA LEU A 202 6.50 6.51 -11.57
C LEU A 202 7.63 6.84 -12.54
N SER A 203 8.87 6.86 -12.03
CA SER A 203 10.07 7.05 -12.85
C SER A 203 10.81 5.72 -13.01
N ALA A 204 11.21 5.41 -14.24
CA ALA A 204 12.17 4.35 -14.54
C ALA A 204 13.31 4.93 -15.40
N GLU A 205 14.54 4.52 -15.12
CA GLU A 205 15.66 4.78 -16.02
C GLU A 205 15.48 3.92 -17.29
N LYS A 206 15.69 4.51 -18.47
CA LYS A 206 15.65 3.79 -19.75
C LYS A 206 16.99 3.18 -20.12
#